data_AF-A0AAQ3RK74-F1
#
_entry.id   AF-A0AAQ3RK74-F1
#
_cell.length_a   1.000
_cell.length_b   1.000
_cell.length_c   1.000
_cell.angle_alpha   90.00
_cell.angle_beta   90.00
_cell.angle_gamma   90.00
#
_symmetry.space_group_name_H-M   'P 1'
#
loop_
_entity.id
_entity.type
_entity.pdbx_description
1 polymer ?
#
loop_
_entity_poly.entity_id
_entity_poly.type
_entity_poly.pdbx_seq_one_letter_code
_entity_poly.pdbx_strand_id
1 'polypeptide(L)'
;MREAYNLFKDGGDPEKLVAAFSGGRDSEYFYASLYAGLYYESQVFLQLPILNIFRDYYLNDIDAAKVHIVAACQSSYGQRSDDYMAALSKVHCQCRNWVFN
;
A
#
# COMPACT_ATOMS: atom_id res chain seq x y z
N MET A 1 0.23 -9.04 -9.84
CA MET A 1 -1.18 -8.73 -10.20
C MET A 1 -2.13 -9.87 -9.82
N ARG A 2 -2.15 -11.01 -10.53
CA ARG A 2 -3.05 -12.15 -10.20
C ARG A 2 -2.83 -12.71 -8.79
N GLU A 3 -1.57 -12.76 -8.34
CA GLU A 3 -1.22 -13.23 -6.99
C GLU A 3 -1.75 -12.33 -5.89
N ALA A 4 -1.65 -11.00 -6.06
CA ALA A 4 -2.23 -10.03 -5.13
C ALA A 4 -3.76 -10.21 -5.02
N TYR A 5 -4.46 -10.36 -6.16
CA TYR A 5 -5.90 -10.64 -6.14
C TYR A 5 -6.22 -11.95 -5.40
N ASN A 6 -5.52 -13.04 -5.72
CA ASN A 6 -5.74 -14.34 -5.08
C ASN A 6 -5.49 -14.31 -3.58
N LEU A 7 -4.53 -13.50 -3.13
CA LEU A 7 -4.24 -13.31 -1.72
C LEU A 7 -5.31 -12.48 -1.02
N PHE A 8 -5.69 -11.35 -1.60
CA PHE A 8 -6.56 -10.36 -0.94
C PHE A 8 -8.04 -10.69 -1.01
N LYS A 9 -8.51 -11.45 -2.01
CA LYS A 9 -9.94 -11.80 -2.17
C LYS A 9 -10.54 -12.50 -0.94
N ASP A 10 -9.70 -13.20 -0.17
CA ASP A 10 -10.11 -13.95 1.03
C ASP A 10 -9.53 -13.33 2.33
N GLY A 11 -9.06 -12.08 2.29
CA GLY A 11 -8.55 -11.40 3.49
C GLY A 11 -7.07 -11.64 3.82
N GLY A 12 -6.27 -12.08 2.84
CA GLY A 12 -4.87 -12.47 3.07
C GLY A 12 -3.95 -11.34 3.53
N ASP A 13 -2.86 -11.73 4.19
CA ASP A 13 -1.86 -10.84 4.79
C ASP A 13 -0.99 -10.12 3.73
N PRO A 14 -1.05 -8.78 3.62
CA PRO A 14 -0.27 -7.99 2.67
C PRO A 14 1.25 -8.15 2.81
N GLU A 15 1.76 -8.43 4.01
CA GLU A 15 3.21 -8.59 4.21
C GLU A 15 3.76 -9.80 3.46
N LYS A 16 2.94 -10.84 3.29
CA LYS A 16 3.32 -12.03 2.50
C LYS A 16 3.53 -11.68 1.04
N LEU A 17 2.77 -10.73 0.50
CA LEU A 17 2.93 -10.26 -0.87
C LEU A 17 4.26 -9.52 -1.00
N VAL A 18 4.52 -8.55 -0.12
CA VAL A 18 5.75 -7.75 -0.17
C VAL A 18 6.98 -8.63 0.04
N ALA A 19 6.94 -9.56 0.99
CA ALA A 19 8.02 -10.51 1.24
C ALA A 19 8.33 -11.37 0.01
N ALA A 20 7.31 -11.88 -0.67
CA ALA A 20 7.48 -12.72 -1.87
C ALA A 20 8.19 -11.98 -3.02
N PHE A 21 8.03 -10.65 -3.12
CA PHE A 21 8.59 -9.85 -4.19
C PHE A 21 9.76 -8.95 -3.76
N SER A 22 10.19 -9.02 -2.50
CA SER A 22 11.30 -8.22 -1.96
C SER A 22 12.65 -8.46 -2.65
N GLY A 23 12.89 -9.66 -3.17
CA GLY A 23 14.07 -10.00 -3.97
C GLY A 23 13.80 -10.07 -5.49
N GLY A 24 12.63 -9.64 -5.93
CA GLY A 24 12.22 -9.65 -7.33
C GLY A 24 12.78 -8.48 -8.14
N ARG A 25 12.18 -8.23 -9.30
CA ARG A 25 12.48 -7.03 -10.11
C ARG A 25 11.99 -5.78 -9.38
N ASP A 26 12.66 -4.64 -9.61
CA ASP A 26 12.25 -3.36 -9.01
C ASP A 26 10.75 -3.04 -9.21
N SER A 27 10.22 -3.38 -10.39
CA SER A 27 8.79 -3.20 -10.70
C SER A 27 7.88 -4.11 -9.89
N GLU A 28 8.31 -5.34 -9.62
CA GLU A 28 7.53 -6.32 -8.83
C GLU A 28 7.44 -5.89 -7.38
N TYR A 29 8.56 -5.46 -6.79
CA TYR A 29 8.59 -4.87 -5.47
C TYR A 29 7.69 -3.63 -5.40
N PHE A 30 7.80 -2.72 -6.36
CA PHE A 30 6.94 -1.54 -6.45
C PHE A 30 5.45 -1.89 -6.39
N TYR A 31 4.98 -2.77 -7.26
CA TYR A 31 3.56 -3.13 -7.31
C TYR A 31 3.12 -3.94 -6.09
N ALA A 32 3.98 -4.80 -5.54
CA ALA A 32 3.68 -5.54 -4.32
C ALA A 32 3.45 -4.59 -3.14
N SER A 33 4.36 -3.64 -2.92
CA SER A 33 4.23 -2.61 -1.89
C SER A 33 3.02 -1.70 -2.17
N LEU A 34 2.82 -1.25 -3.41
CA LEU A 34 1.66 -0.42 -3.75
C LEU A 34 0.33 -1.12 -3.45
N TYR A 35 0.18 -2.38 -3.84
CA TYR A 35 -1.06 -3.14 -3.59
C TYR A 35 -1.25 -3.48 -2.12
N ALA A 36 -0.18 -3.77 -1.38
CA ALA A 36 -0.27 -3.97 0.06
C ALA A 36 -0.82 -2.70 0.74
N GLY A 37 -0.29 -1.53 0.38
CA GLY A 37 -0.73 -0.27 0.96
C GLY A 37 -2.17 0.10 0.60
N LEU A 38 -2.57 -0.05 -0.68
CA LEU A 38 -3.96 0.18 -1.10
C LEU A 38 -4.94 -0.81 -0.44
N TYR A 39 -4.50 -2.05 -0.18
CA TYR A 39 -5.32 -3.01 0.53
C TYR A 39 -5.56 -2.57 1.98
N TYR A 40 -4.51 -2.22 2.73
CA TYR A 40 -4.65 -1.68 4.09
C TYR A 40 -5.60 -0.48 4.10
N GLU A 41 -5.41 0.46 3.17
CA GLU A 41 -6.28 1.62 3.05
C GLU A 41 -7.74 1.27 2.73
N SER A 42 -7.99 0.21 1.98
CA SER A 42 -9.36 -0.24 1.69
C SER A 42 -10.06 -0.85 2.91
N GLN A 43 -9.32 -1.49 3.82
CA GLN A 43 -9.88 -2.05 5.06
C GLN A 43 -10.38 -0.96 6.01
N VAL A 44 -9.72 0.21 5.97
CA VAL A 44 -10.12 1.40 6.73
C VAL A 44 -11.56 1.82 6.40
N PHE A 45 -12.01 1.68 5.16
CA PHE A 45 -13.37 2.10 4.76
C PHE A 45 -14.45 1.05 5.10
N LEU A 46 -14.07 -0.22 5.25
CA LEU A 46 -15.01 -1.32 5.53
C LEU A 46 -15.31 -1.49 7.03
N GLN A 47 -14.53 -0.84 7.91
CA GLN A 47 -14.68 -0.88 9.37
C GLN A 47 -15.13 0.48 9.95
N LEU A 48 -16.22 1.06 9.47
CA LEU A 48 -16.90 2.17 10.17
C LEU A 48 -17.95 1.63 11.17
N PRO A 49 -17.64 1.45 12.47
CA PRO A 49 -18.65 1.39 13.49
C PRO A 49 -19.01 2.82 13.93
N ILE A 50 -20.30 2.99 14.17
CA ILE A 50 -21.03 4.21 14.48
C ILE A 50 -20.54 4.97 15.76
N LEU A 51 -19.49 4.55 16.46
CA LEU A 51 -19.03 5.23 17.67
C LEU A 51 -17.49 5.22 17.79
N ASN A 52 -16.94 6.36 18.19
CA ASN A 52 -15.54 6.72 18.47
C ASN A 52 -14.77 5.83 19.50
N ILE A 53 -15.10 4.54 19.63
CA ILE A 53 -14.58 3.63 20.67
C ILE A 53 -13.38 2.80 20.16
N PHE A 54 -13.19 2.65 18.84
CA PHE A 54 -12.10 1.83 18.25
C PHE A 54 -11.06 2.62 17.43
N ARG A 55 -10.83 3.89 17.78
CA ARG A 55 -9.93 4.80 17.03
C ARG A 55 -8.48 4.29 16.92
N ASP A 56 -7.97 3.63 17.95
CA ASP A 56 -6.56 3.20 18.01
C ASP A 56 -6.27 1.97 17.15
N TYR A 57 -7.27 1.11 16.93
CA TYR A 57 -7.14 -0.02 15.99
C TYR A 57 -7.19 0.47 14.53
N TYR A 58 -7.94 1.55 14.27
CA TYR A 58 -8.14 2.18 12.96
C TYR A 58 -6.92 2.99 12.47
N LEU A 59 -6.13 3.55 13.39
CA LEU A 59 -4.89 4.25 13.03
C LEU A 59 -3.83 3.29 12.44
N ASN A 60 -3.80 2.04 12.91
CA ASN A 60 -2.78 1.07 12.51
C ASN A 60 -2.83 0.75 11.01
N ASP A 61 -4.01 0.66 10.41
CA ASP A 61 -4.15 0.32 8.99
C ASP A 61 -3.79 1.50 8.08
N ILE A 62 -4.05 2.75 8.50
CA ILE A 62 -3.59 3.94 7.76
C ILE A 62 -2.07 4.09 7.85
N ASP A 63 -1.47 3.83 9.00
CA ASP A 63 -0.02 3.87 9.16
C ASP A 63 0.67 2.76 8.34
N ALA A 64 0.10 1.54 8.33
CA ALA A 64 0.55 0.46 7.46
C ALA A 64 0.41 0.81 5.97
N ALA A 65 -0.73 1.40 5.57
CA ALA A 65 -0.93 1.88 4.21
C ALA A 65 0.13 2.91 3.81
N LYS A 66 0.39 3.88 4.69
CA LYS A 66 1.42 4.90 4.49
C LYS A 66 2.79 4.27 4.30
N VAL A 67 3.21 3.36 5.18
CA VAL A 67 4.51 2.69 5.10
C VAL A 67 4.70 2.05 3.73
N HIS A 68 3.71 1.30 3.26
CA HIS A 68 3.81 0.55 2.01
C HIS A 68 3.72 1.44 0.76
N ILE A 69 2.83 2.43 0.72
CA ILE A 69 2.70 3.34 -0.43
C ILE A 69 3.94 4.24 -0.53
N VAL A 70 4.47 4.73 0.59
CA VAL A 70 5.73 5.48 0.62
C VAL A 70 6.91 4.61 0.15
N ALA A 71 7.02 3.38 0.64
CA ALA A 71 8.05 2.45 0.20
C ALA A 71 7.97 2.17 -1.32
N ALA A 72 6.77 2.02 -1.86
CA ALA A 72 6.57 1.91 -3.31
C ALA A 72 7.10 3.16 -4.02
N CYS A 73 6.74 4.36 -3.57
CA CYS A 73 7.20 5.61 -4.19
C CYS A 73 8.73 5.79 -4.13
N GLN A 74 9.36 5.38 -3.03
CA GLN A 74 10.81 5.46 -2.82
C GLN A 74 11.60 4.32 -3.48
N SER A 75 10.93 3.27 -3.96
CA SER A 75 11.59 2.20 -4.69
C SER A 75 12.26 2.72 -5.97
N SER A 76 13.31 2.02 -6.42
CA SER A 76 14.03 2.34 -7.65
C SER A 76 13.13 2.43 -8.89
N TYR A 77 12.05 1.64 -8.93
CA TYR A 77 11.03 1.75 -9.99
C TYR A 77 10.12 2.97 -9.78
N GLY A 78 9.60 3.18 -8.58
CA GLY A 78 8.72 4.31 -8.27
C GLY A 78 9.37 5.68 -8.53
N GLN A 79 10.67 5.81 -8.31
CA GLN A 79 11.41 7.05 -8.55
C GLN A 79 11.66 7.32 -10.04
N ARG A 80 12.01 6.29 -10.82
CA ARG A 80 12.55 6.42 -12.19
C ARG A 80 11.56 6.11 -13.31
N SER A 81 10.47 5.41 -12.98
CA SER A 81 9.50 4.99 -13.99
C SER A 81 8.56 6.13 -14.38
N ASP A 82 8.33 6.27 -15.68
CA ASP A 82 7.28 7.11 -16.26
C ASP A 82 5.91 6.37 -16.31
N ASP A 83 5.81 5.21 -15.66
CA ASP A 83 4.56 4.46 -15.54
C ASP A 83 3.49 5.27 -14.78
N TYR A 84 2.26 5.20 -15.29
CA TYR A 84 1.13 5.90 -14.71
C TYR A 84 0.92 5.59 -13.23
N MET A 85 1.11 4.34 -12.78
CA MET A 85 0.92 3.97 -11.38
C MET A 85 2.03 4.52 -10.48
N ALA A 86 3.26 4.68 -10.99
CA ALA A 86 4.34 5.33 -10.26
C ALA A 86 4.11 6.84 -10.08
N ALA A 87 3.55 7.51 -11.11
CA ALA A 87 3.10 8.89 -10.96
C ALA A 87 1.90 9.02 -10.01
N LEU A 88 0.92 8.12 -10.13
CA LEU A 88 -0.28 8.13 -9.31
C LEU A 88 0.02 7.87 -7.83
N SER A 89 0.96 6.97 -7.50
CA SER A 89 1.34 6.71 -6.10
C SER A 89 1.94 7.96 -5.44
N LYS A 90 2.69 8.78 -6.17
CA LYS A 90 3.23 10.06 -5.67
C LYS A 90 2.09 11.06 -5.41
N VAL A 91 1.15 11.18 -6.34
CA VAL A 91 -0.05 12.03 -6.16
C VAL A 91 -0.87 11.56 -4.96
N HIS A 92 -1.03 10.25 -4.78
CA HIS A 92 -1.72 9.67 -3.64
C HIS A 92 -1.09 10.15 -2.32
N CYS A 93 0.23 10.01 -2.18
CA CYS A 93 0.93 10.51 -1.00
C CYS A 93 0.78 12.03 -0.82
N GLN A 94 0.84 12.82 -1.89
CA GLN A 94 0.63 14.28 -1.83
C GLN A 94 -0.77 14.63 -1.30
N CYS A 95 -1.82 13.99 -1.80
CA CYS A 95 -3.19 14.19 -1.33
C CYS A 95 -3.38 13.84 0.15
N ARG A 96 -2.59 12.90 0.67
CA ARG A 96 -2.60 12.46 2.07
C ARG A 96 -1.63 13.22 2.97
N ASN A 97 -0.86 14.17 2.42
CA ASN A 97 0.24 14.86 3.11
C ASN A 97 1.29 13.87 3.69
N TRP A 98 1.52 12.76 2.99
CA TRP A 98 2.58 11.82 3.33
C TRP A 98 3.87 12.29 2.69
N VAL A 99 4.70 12.95 3.49
CA VAL A 99 6.01 13.45 3.08
C VAL A 99 7.01 12.30 3.12
N PHE A 100 7.72 12.13 2.02
CA PHE A 100 8.85 11.22 1.90
C PHE A 100 9.87 11.88 0.97
N ASN A 101 11.14 11.85 1.40
CA ASN A 101 12.27 12.43 0.69
C ASN A 101 12.86 11.44 -0.32
#